data_AF-A0A5S6Q7L7-F1
#
_entry.id   AF-A0A5S6Q7L7-F1
#
_cell.length_a   1.000
_cell.length_b   1.000
_cell.length_c   1.000
_cell.angle_alpha   90.00
_cell.angle_beta   90.00
_cell.angle_gamma   90.00
#
_symmetry.space_group_name_H-M   'P 1'
#
loop_
_entity.id
_entity.type
_entity.pdbx_description
1 polymer ?
#
loop_
_entity_poly.entity_id
_entity_poly.type
_entity_poly.pdbx_seq_one_letter_code
_entity_poly.pdbx_strand_id
1 'polypeptide(L)'
;MDFELAVVETKGRIDECDEKRSHVSSTVEQQQPKAVGPGPHLSKWNLPVFSGSVLEFVVFWDQFDSGVYSRRELSDVTKFIYLRSALRGAALEAVAGLSITSANYAIDVDLLKNRFGRPNVIVQYRIVSLLEMSSCTHASAQRLRQLHDNLNWNVQALCTMGKDSASQLTATDVLLCIFKMKLPHIIRKKWETQLLINGEVNLDIHFHFLQTHVEVEQSVTGVTLSDAWKTVNFTRHRKLIPTERLSTTSML
;
A
#
# COMPACT_ATOMS: atom_id res chain seq x y z
N MET A 1 -59.76 -44.53 39.80
CA MET A 1 -60.77 -43.75 39.08
C MET A 1 -60.10 -43.17 37.85
N ASP A 2 -59.50 -44.05 37.04
CA ASP A 2 -60.12 -44.75 35.89
C ASP A 2 -59.73 -43.91 34.66
N PHE A 3 -58.73 -44.21 33.82
CA PHE A 3 -58.20 -45.51 33.37
C PHE A 3 -59.31 -46.53 33.19
N GLU A 4 -60.11 -46.35 32.14
CA GLU A 4 -61.02 -47.32 31.50
C GLU A 4 -62.03 -46.49 30.67
N LEU A 5 -61.71 -46.12 29.41
CA LEU A 5 -62.68 -46.04 28.28
C LEU A 5 -62.09 -45.46 26.97
N ALA A 6 -61.01 -46.05 26.43
CA ALA A 6 -60.69 -45.83 25.00
C ALA A 6 -59.82 -46.94 24.37
N VAL A 7 -59.71 -48.11 25.00
CA VAL A 7 -58.90 -49.24 24.48
C VAL A 7 -59.77 -50.48 24.35
N VAL A 8 -60.79 -50.36 23.51
CA VAL A 8 -61.66 -51.38 22.94
C VAL A 8 -61.99 -50.77 21.57
N GLU A 9 -61.55 -51.19 20.40
CA GLU A 9 -61.01 -52.42 19.85
C GLU A 9 -59.89 -52.01 18.88
N THR A 10 -58.76 -52.70 18.77
CA THR A 10 -58.67 -53.82 17.85
C THR A 10 -57.43 -54.65 18.22
N LYS A 11 -57.66 -55.54 19.17
CA LYS A 11 -56.85 -56.73 19.41
C LYS A 11 -56.94 -57.60 18.15
N GLY A 12 -55.97 -57.43 17.25
CA GLY A 12 -55.89 -58.15 15.98
C GLY A 12 -54.45 -58.48 15.60
N ARG A 13 -53.79 -59.29 16.45
CA ARG A 13 -52.67 -60.19 16.10
C ARG A 13 -51.33 -59.51 15.72
N ILE A 14 -50.51 -59.30 16.75
CA ILE A 14 -49.05 -59.44 16.65
C ILE A 14 -48.72 -60.87 17.12
N ASP A 15 -47.57 -61.37 16.67
CA ASP A 15 -46.98 -62.71 16.83
C ASP A 15 -47.36 -63.62 15.64
N GLU A 16 -46.46 -64.16 14.82
CA GLU A 16 -45.01 -64.39 14.91
C GLU A 16 -44.60 -64.98 13.55
N CYS A 17 -43.44 -64.60 13.00
CA CYS A 17 -42.46 -65.47 12.35
C CYS A 17 -41.54 -64.69 11.43
N ASP A 18 -40.30 -64.62 11.90
CA ASP A 18 -39.07 -64.26 11.24
C ASP A 18 -38.84 -64.97 9.90
N GLU A 19 -37.86 -64.42 9.17
CA GLU A 19 -37.00 -65.15 8.23
C GLU A 19 -37.53 -65.33 6.79
N LYS A 20 -37.24 -64.33 5.95
CA LYS A 20 -36.33 -64.49 4.79
C LYS A 20 -36.19 -63.20 3.99
N ARG A 21 -35.08 -62.51 4.24
CA ARG A 21 -34.42 -61.69 3.24
C ARG A 21 -33.88 -62.62 2.15
N SER A 22 -34.51 -62.67 0.98
CA SER A 22 -33.85 -62.71 -0.33
C SER A 22 -34.84 -63.00 -1.44
N HIS A 23 -34.68 -62.22 -2.52
CA HIS A 23 -35.07 -62.46 -3.91
C HIS A 23 -36.11 -61.51 -4.52
N VAL A 24 -35.53 -60.53 -5.21
CA VAL A 24 -35.81 -60.18 -6.62
C VAL A 24 -37.00 -59.25 -6.90
N SER A 25 -36.64 -57.97 -7.05
CA SER A 25 -36.79 -57.14 -8.26
C SER A 25 -38.18 -56.77 -8.77
N SER A 26 -38.42 -55.45 -8.86
CA SER A 26 -39.32 -54.66 -9.76
C SER A 26 -39.71 -53.39 -8.97
N THR A 27 -39.55 -52.12 -9.34
CA THR A 27 -39.13 -51.40 -10.54
C THR A 27 -38.78 -50.00 -10.02
N VAL A 28 -37.55 -49.51 -10.21
CA VAL A 28 -37.17 -48.13 -9.88
C VAL A 28 -37.30 -47.31 -11.16
N GLU A 29 -38.36 -46.52 -11.28
CA GLU A 29 -38.39 -45.41 -12.24
C GLU A 29 -37.40 -44.33 -11.78
N GLN A 30 -36.29 -44.22 -12.51
CA GLN A 30 -35.36 -43.12 -12.41
C GLN A 30 -36.01 -41.85 -13.00
N GLN A 31 -36.44 -40.93 -12.13
CA GLN A 31 -36.65 -39.54 -12.54
C GLN A 31 -35.32 -38.78 -12.40
N GLN A 32 -34.74 -38.50 -13.56
CA GLN A 32 -33.53 -37.70 -13.73
C GLN A 32 -33.83 -36.22 -13.45
N PRO A 33 -33.02 -35.49 -12.66
CA PRO A 33 -33.25 -34.07 -12.45
C PRO A 33 -33.03 -33.31 -13.77
N LYS A 34 -34.05 -32.53 -14.16
CA LYS A 34 -34.07 -31.62 -15.31
C LYS A 34 -32.78 -30.79 -15.35
N ALA A 35 -32.13 -30.79 -16.52
CA ALA A 35 -30.98 -29.95 -16.81
C ALA A 35 -31.30 -28.46 -16.52
N VAL A 36 -30.50 -27.85 -15.65
CA VAL A 36 -30.40 -26.40 -15.52
C VAL A 36 -29.90 -25.88 -16.87
N GLY A 37 -30.72 -25.08 -17.57
CA GLY A 37 -30.31 -24.44 -18.82
C GLY A 37 -29.02 -23.64 -18.65
N PRO A 38 -28.20 -23.46 -19.71
CA PRO A 38 -26.94 -22.75 -19.58
C PRO A 38 -27.24 -21.33 -19.09
N GLY A 39 -26.76 -21.02 -17.87
CA GLY A 39 -26.76 -19.67 -17.34
C GLY A 39 -26.02 -18.72 -18.30
N PRO A 40 -26.17 -17.40 -18.13
CA PRO A 40 -25.55 -16.42 -19.02
C PRO A 40 -24.08 -16.77 -19.21
N HIS A 41 -23.68 -16.95 -20.48
CA HIS A 41 -22.31 -17.27 -20.86
C HIS A 41 -21.44 -16.04 -20.60
N LEU A 42 -21.02 -15.90 -19.34
CA LEU A 42 -20.03 -14.92 -18.94
C LEU A 42 -18.73 -15.28 -19.65
N SER A 43 -18.06 -14.28 -20.23
CA SER A 43 -16.70 -14.45 -20.75
C SER A 43 -15.84 -15.11 -19.68
N LYS A 44 -15.04 -16.11 -20.07
CA LYS A 44 -14.09 -16.74 -19.15
C LYS A 44 -13.24 -15.65 -18.50
N TRP A 45 -13.27 -15.58 -17.18
CA TRP A 45 -12.47 -14.61 -16.44
C TRP A 45 -10.99 -14.85 -16.73
N ASN A 46 -10.29 -13.79 -17.12
CA ASN A 46 -8.86 -13.83 -17.39
C ASN A 46 -8.10 -13.36 -16.16
N LEU A 47 -6.97 -14.00 -15.90
CA LEU A 47 -6.09 -13.62 -14.80
C LEU A 47 -5.56 -12.20 -15.04
N PRO A 48 -5.60 -11.29 -14.03
CA PRO A 48 -5.07 -9.95 -14.17
C PRO A 48 -3.57 -10.00 -14.43
N VAL A 49 -3.07 -9.04 -15.22
CA VAL A 49 -1.64 -8.91 -15.50
C VAL A 49 -1.06 -7.78 -14.64
N PHE A 50 0.07 -8.04 -14.00
CA PHE A 50 0.75 -7.07 -13.14
C PHE A 50 2.20 -6.84 -13.56
N SER A 51 2.52 -5.58 -13.86
CA SER A 51 3.83 -5.17 -14.38
C SER A 51 4.81 -4.67 -13.31
N GLY A 52 4.32 -4.38 -12.09
CA GLY A 52 5.11 -3.79 -11.00
C GLY A 52 4.74 -2.36 -10.60
N SER A 53 3.66 -1.80 -11.14
CA SER A 53 3.16 -0.48 -10.72
C SER A 53 2.59 -0.53 -9.30
N VAL A 54 3.18 0.21 -8.36
CA VAL A 54 2.71 0.27 -6.96
C VAL A 54 1.24 0.70 -6.86
N LEU A 55 0.80 1.59 -7.75
CA LEU A 55 -0.58 2.08 -7.79
C LEU A 55 -1.60 1.04 -8.27
N GLU A 56 -1.15 0.01 -9.00
CA GLU A 56 -2.00 -1.06 -9.52
C GLU A 56 -2.01 -2.29 -8.59
N PHE A 57 -1.05 -2.37 -7.66
CA PHE A 57 -0.84 -3.56 -6.84
C PHE A 57 -2.09 -3.97 -6.05
N VAL A 58 -2.79 -3.03 -5.43
CA VAL A 58 -4.00 -3.33 -4.63
C VAL A 58 -5.07 -3.97 -5.51
N VAL A 59 -5.36 -3.35 -6.66
CA VAL A 59 -6.37 -3.85 -7.60
C VAL A 59 -5.98 -5.23 -8.14
N PHE A 60 -4.71 -5.40 -8.49
CA PHE A 60 -4.18 -6.70 -8.92
C PHE A 60 -4.33 -7.75 -7.82
N TRP A 61 -3.92 -7.44 -6.59
CA TRP A 61 -3.92 -8.37 -5.48
C TRP A 61 -5.34 -8.79 -5.13
N ASP A 62 -6.31 -7.88 -5.07
CA ASP A 62 -7.71 -8.21 -4.79
C ASP A 62 -8.31 -9.16 -5.83
N GLN A 63 -7.99 -8.94 -7.12
CA GLN A 63 -8.44 -9.82 -8.20
C GLN A 63 -7.73 -11.17 -8.18
N PHE A 64 -6.42 -11.18 -7.93
CA PHE A 64 -5.66 -12.42 -7.81
C PHE A 64 -6.09 -13.22 -6.57
N ASP A 65 -6.43 -12.52 -5.48
CA ASP A 65 -6.82 -13.13 -4.23
C ASP A 65 -8.12 -13.90 -4.38
N SER A 66 -9.15 -13.20 -4.88
CA SER A 66 -10.46 -13.77 -5.16
C SER A 66 -10.43 -14.86 -6.23
N GLY A 67 -9.60 -14.72 -7.28
CA GLY A 67 -9.55 -15.65 -8.40
C GLY A 67 -8.69 -16.90 -8.17
N VAL A 68 -7.63 -16.79 -7.35
CA VAL A 68 -6.59 -17.84 -7.23
C VAL A 68 -6.14 -18.07 -5.79
N TYR A 69 -5.71 -17.03 -5.06
CA TYR A 69 -5.05 -17.18 -3.76
C TYR A 69 -5.96 -17.85 -2.72
N SER A 70 -7.20 -17.36 -2.59
CA SER A 70 -8.17 -17.77 -1.58
C SER A 70 -8.86 -19.11 -1.91
N ARG A 71 -8.67 -19.63 -3.13
CA ARG A 71 -9.23 -20.93 -3.55
C ARG A 71 -8.52 -22.09 -2.88
N ARG A 72 -9.25 -22.91 -2.14
CA ARG A 72 -8.68 -24.06 -1.40
C ARG A 72 -8.52 -25.29 -2.29
N GLU A 73 -9.24 -25.33 -3.40
CA GLU A 73 -9.16 -26.43 -4.38
C GLU A 73 -7.83 -26.46 -5.16
N LEU A 74 -7.07 -25.35 -5.16
CA LEU A 74 -5.81 -25.23 -5.88
C LEU A 74 -4.62 -25.51 -4.96
N SER A 75 -3.69 -26.35 -5.41
CA SER A 75 -2.41 -26.54 -4.72
C SER A 75 -1.55 -25.28 -4.79
N ASP A 76 -0.65 -25.10 -3.82
CA ASP A 76 0.27 -23.95 -3.80
C ASP A 76 1.16 -23.89 -5.05
N VAL A 77 1.61 -25.05 -5.56
CA VAL A 77 2.36 -25.13 -6.82
C VAL A 77 1.52 -24.62 -7.99
N THR A 78 0.23 -24.99 -8.06
CA THR A 78 -0.69 -24.51 -9.09
C THR A 78 -0.93 -23.00 -8.97
N LYS A 79 -1.16 -22.50 -7.74
CA LYS A 79 -1.30 -21.06 -7.48
C LYS A 79 -0.05 -20.30 -7.89
N PHE A 80 1.12 -20.88 -7.65
CA PHE A 80 2.39 -20.28 -8.02
C PHE A 80 2.57 -20.19 -9.54
N ILE A 81 2.19 -21.23 -10.30
CA ILE A 81 2.19 -21.17 -11.77
C ILE A 81 1.28 -20.04 -12.26
N TYR A 82 0.07 -19.93 -11.71
CA TYR A 82 -0.83 -18.82 -12.04
C TYR A 82 -0.22 -17.47 -11.69
N LEU A 83 0.32 -17.31 -10.47
CA LEU A 83 1.00 -16.09 -10.05
C LEU A 83 2.07 -15.69 -11.06
N ARG A 84 3.02 -16.58 -11.39
CA ARG A 84 4.08 -16.25 -12.36
C ARG A 84 3.53 -15.88 -13.73
N SER A 85 2.47 -16.55 -14.19
CA SER A 85 1.84 -16.25 -15.48
C SER A 85 1.14 -14.88 -15.53
N ALA A 86 0.75 -14.33 -14.38
CA ALA A 86 0.17 -12.99 -14.23
C ALA A 86 1.23 -11.88 -14.18
N LEU A 87 2.48 -12.19 -13.84
CA LEU A 87 3.51 -11.18 -13.63
C LEU A 87 4.25 -10.83 -14.92
N ARG A 88 4.58 -9.54 -15.09
CA ARG A 88 5.40 -8.99 -16.18
C ARG A 88 6.40 -7.98 -15.60
N GLY A 89 7.39 -7.60 -16.40
CA GLY A 89 8.34 -6.53 -16.08
C GLY A 89 8.99 -6.66 -14.70
N ALA A 90 9.02 -5.56 -13.96
CA ALA A 90 9.65 -5.47 -12.64
C ALA A 90 9.05 -6.43 -11.60
N ALA A 91 7.76 -6.77 -11.72
CA ALA A 91 7.13 -7.72 -10.82
C ALA A 91 7.59 -9.15 -11.07
N LEU A 92 7.77 -9.55 -12.34
CA LEU A 92 8.30 -10.87 -12.68
C LEU A 92 9.78 -11.00 -12.32
N GLU A 93 10.56 -9.93 -12.55
CA GLU A 93 11.97 -9.86 -12.15
C GLU A 93 12.15 -10.01 -10.64
N ALA A 94 11.22 -9.46 -9.84
CA ALA A 94 11.27 -9.58 -8.38
C ALA A 94 11.31 -11.04 -7.93
N VAL A 95 10.56 -11.91 -8.61
CA VAL A 95 10.39 -13.33 -8.25
C VAL A 95 11.18 -14.28 -9.16
N ALA A 96 12.02 -13.76 -10.07
CA ALA A 96 12.78 -14.53 -11.06
C ALA A 96 13.68 -15.62 -10.44
N GLY A 97 14.22 -15.37 -9.25
CA GLY A 97 15.22 -16.25 -8.62
C GLY A 97 14.67 -17.53 -7.98
N LEU A 98 13.36 -17.65 -7.75
CA LEU A 98 12.79 -18.82 -7.08
C LEU A 98 12.24 -19.85 -8.07
N SER A 99 12.61 -21.12 -7.86
CA SER A 99 12.00 -22.25 -8.57
C SER A 99 10.55 -22.43 -8.15
N ILE A 100 9.69 -22.86 -9.09
CA ILE A 100 8.27 -23.12 -8.83
C ILE A 100 8.12 -24.36 -7.92
N THR A 101 8.03 -24.12 -6.61
CA THR A 101 7.84 -25.16 -5.58
C THR A 101 6.84 -24.67 -4.54
N SER A 102 6.19 -25.60 -3.83
CA SER A 102 5.20 -25.27 -2.79
C SER A 102 5.82 -24.39 -1.69
N ALA A 103 7.05 -24.70 -1.28
CA ALA A 103 7.76 -23.95 -0.23
C ALA A 103 8.06 -22.50 -0.65
N ASN A 104 8.36 -22.28 -1.94
CA ASN A 104 8.72 -20.97 -2.45
C ASN A 104 7.52 -20.07 -2.73
N TYR A 105 6.31 -20.63 -2.86
CA TYR A 105 5.11 -19.85 -3.17
C TYR A 105 4.83 -18.76 -2.12
N ALA A 106 4.87 -19.12 -0.83
CA ALA A 106 4.68 -18.16 0.26
C ALA A 106 5.76 -17.07 0.24
N ILE A 107 7.01 -17.45 -0.04
CA ILE A 107 8.15 -16.52 -0.12
C ILE A 107 7.94 -15.50 -1.24
N ASP A 108 7.50 -15.93 -2.42
CA ASP A 108 7.26 -15.03 -3.55
C ASP A 108 6.07 -14.10 -3.33
N VAL A 109 5.00 -14.59 -2.69
CA VAL A 109 3.86 -13.76 -2.30
C VAL A 109 4.32 -12.66 -1.34
N ASP A 110 5.10 -13.03 -0.32
CA ASP A 110 5.61 -12.07 0.67
C ASP A 110 6.57 -11.08 0.02
N LEU A 111 7.42 -11.52 -0.92
CA LEU A 111 8.32 -10.65 -1.66
C LEU A 111 7.55 -9.61 -2.49
N LEU A 112 6.48 -10.02 -3.17
CA LEU A 112 5.63 -9.11 -3.94
C LEU A 112 4.91 -8.10 -3.03
N LYS A 113 4.31 -8.55 -1.92
CA LYS A 113 3.65 -7.68 -0.95
C LYS A 113 4.63 -6.69 -0.31
N ASN A 114 5.82 -7.15 0.07
CA ASN A 114 6.84 -6.29 0.66
C ASN A 114 7.38 -5.26 -0.35
N ARG A 115 7.52 -5.64 -1.61
CA ARG A 115 8.07 -4.73 -2.64
C ARG A 115 7.04 -3.72 -3.11
N PHE A 116 5.83 -4.16 -3.44
CA PHE A 116 4.81 -3.38 -4.13
C PHE A 116 3.57 -3.06 -3.30
N GLY A 117 3.28 -3.87 -2.28
CA GLY A 117 2.07 -3.80 -1.45
C GLY A 117 2.17 -2.99 -0.16
N ARG A 118 3.24 -2.22 0.04
CA ARG A 118 3.44 -1.44 1.26
C ARG A 118 2.43 -0.28 1.34
N PRO A 119 1.49 -0.27 2.30
CA PRO A 119 0.41 0.73 2.35
C PRO A 119 0.95 2.16 2.39
N ASN A 120 1.98 2.43 3.20
CA ASN A 120 2.58 3.76 3.34
C ASN A 120 3.17 4.26 2.02
N VAL A 121 3.78 3.37 1.24
CA VAL A 121 4.35 3.72 -0.08
C VAL A 121 3.22 4.02 -1.05
N ILE A 122 2.17 3.18 -1.09
CA ILE A 122 1.03 3.39 -1.99
C ILE A 122 0.36 4.73 -1.68
N VAL A 123 0.12 5.04 -0.40
CA VAL A 123 -0.41 6.33 0.05
C VAL A 123 0.48 7.48 -0.42
N GLN A 124 1.79 7.39 -0.21
CA GLN A 124 2.73 8.43 -0.64
C GLN A 124 2.65 8.66 -2.16
N TYR A 125 2.60 7.59 -2.96
CA TYR A 125 2.46 7.71 -4.42
C TYR A 125 1.12 8.33 -4.83
N ARG A 126 0.03 8.05 -4.12
CA ARG A 126 -1.28 8.71 -4.36
C ARG A 126 -1.24 10.19 -4.04
N ILE A 127 -0.62 10.58 -2.92
CA ILE A 127 -0.45 11.99 -2.54
C ILE A 127 0.42 12.72 -3.56
N VAL A 128 1.57 12.14 -3.93
CA VAL A 128 2.45 12.72 -4.96
C VAL A 128 1.73 12.86 -6.29
N SER A 129 0.95 11.83 -6.70
CA SER A 129 0.14 11.92 -7.91
C SER A 129 -0.85 13.08 -7.87
N LEU A 130 -1.49 13.35 -6.73
CA LEU A 130 -2.38 14.50 -6.55
C LEU A 130 -1.62 15.84 -6.63
N LEU A 131 -0.42 15.91 -6.03
CA LEU A 131 0.40 17.12 -6.00
C LEU A 131 1.01 17.46 -7.37
N GLU A 132 1.28 16.45 -8.20
CA GLU A 132 1.87 16.61 -9.54
C GLU A 132 0.82 16.78 -10.65
N MET A 133 -0.47 16.69 -10.32
CA MET A 133 -1.54 16.92 -11.30
C MET A 133 -1.45 18.33 -11.89
N SER A 134 -1.36 18.41 -13.21
CA SER A 134 -1.35 19.68 -13.93
C SER A 134 -2.66 20.43 -13.76
N SER A 135 -2.59 21.74 -13.51
CA SER A 135 -3.76 22.62 -13.47
C SER A 135 -4.53 22.56 -14.79
N CYS A 136 -5.85 22.37 -14.72
CA CYS A 136 -6.71 22.41 -15.91
C CYS A 136 -6.88 23.87 -16.38
N THR A 137 -6.01 24.32 -17.28
CA THR A 137 -6.02 25.69 -17.81
C THR A 137 -7.11 25.94 -18.86
N HIS A 138 -7.63 24.89 -19.48
CA HIS A 138 -8.67 24.98 -20.51
C HIS A 138 -9.96 24.31 -20.03
N ALA A 139 -10.99 25.11 -19.85
CA ALA A 139 -12.31 24.66 -19.40
C ALA A 139 -13.12 24.04 -20.55
N SER A 140 -12.75 22.82 -20.97
CA SER A 140 -13.64 21.97 -21.78
C SER A 140 -14.30 20.91 -20.91
N ALA A 141 -15.54 20.52 -21.25
CA ALA A 141 -16.27 19.50 -20.50
C ALA A 141 -15.49 18.18 -20.39
N GLN A 142 -14.74 17.80 -21.44
CA GLN A 142 -13.88 16.62 -21.43
C GLN A 142 -12.72 16.76 -20.44
N ARG A 143 -12.03 17.91 -20.44
CA ARG A 143 -10.87 18.14 -19.55
C ARG A 143 -11.30 18.25 -18.10
N LEU A 144 -12.42 18.91 -17.83
CA LEU A 144 -13.01 18.98 -16.49
C LEU A 144 -13.45 17.61 -15.97
N ARG A 145 -14.03 16.77 -16.84
CA ARG A 145 -14.38 15.39 -16.48
C ARG A 145 -13.14 14.56 -16.16
N GLN A 146 -12.11 14.64 -17.00
CA GLN A 146 -10.83 13.96 -16.71
C GLN A 146 -10.20 14.45 -15.40
N LEU A 147 -10.21 15.75 -15.13
CA LEU A 147 -9.70 16.29 -13.86
C LEU A 147 -10.51 15.74 -12.68
N HIS A 148 -11.84 15.81 -12.75
CA HIS A 148 -12.74 15.29 -11.73
C HIS A 148 -12.49 13.81 -11.45
N ASP A 149 -12.45 12.99 -12.50
CA ASP A 149 -12.29 11.54 -12.36
C ASP A 149 -10.94 11.18 -11.74
N ASN A 150 -9.86 11.89 -12.11
CA ASN A 150 -8.54 11.69 -11.51
C ASN A 150 -8.49 12.13 -10.04
N LEU A 151 -9.09 13.27 -9.69
CA LEU A 151 -9.18 13.73 -8.29
C LEU A 151 -9.98 12.72 -7.46
N ASN A 152 -11.18 12.38 -7.93
CA ASN A 152 -12.07 11.45 -7.27
C ASN A 152 -11.43 10.07 -7.11
N TRP A 153 -10.74 9.56 -8.13
CA TRP A 153 -10.04 8.28 -8.05
C TRP A 153 -8.95 8.25 -6.97
N ASN A 154 -8.11 9.28 -6.92
CA ASN A 154 -7.04 9.35 -5.93
C ASN A 154 -7.57 9.52 -4.51
N VAL A 155 -8.59 10.36 -4.32
CA VAL A 155 -9.26 10.54 -3.02
C VAL A 155 -9.94 9.25 -2.57
N GLN A 156 -10.71 8.60 -3.44
CA GLN A 156 -11.38 7.35 -3.14
C GLN A 156 -10.38 6.25 -2.77
N ALA A 157 -9.27 6.14 -3.52
CA ALA A 157 -8.22 5.17 -3.22
C ALA A 157 -7.57 5.40 -1.85
N LEU A 158 -7.38 6.66 -1.44
CA LEU A 158 -6.91 7.00 -0.10
C LEU A 158 -7.92 6.59 0.97
N CYS A 159 -9.21 6.88 0.76
CA CYS A 159 -10.29 6.46 1.66
C CYS A 159 -10.35 4.93 1.84
N THR A 160 -10.22 4.15 0.76
CA THR A 160 -10.19 2.68 0.83
C THR A 160 -9.00 2.14 1.64
N MET A 161 -7.89 2.88 1.70
CA MET A 161 -6.72 2.53 2.52
C MET A 161 -6.86 2.97 3.99
N GLY A 162 -8.07 3.33 4.42
CA GLY A 162 -8.35 3.87 5.74
C GLY A 162 -8.05 5.36 5.87
N LYS A 163 -7.37 5.98 4.90
CA LYS A 163 -7.02 7.41 4.93
C LYS A 163 -8.16 8.29 4.43
N ASP A 164 -9.29 8.24 5.13
CA ASP A 164 -10.45 9.07 4.83
C ASP A 164 -10.20 10.57 5.08
N SER A 165 -10.98 11.41 4.36
CA SER A 165 -10.94 12.87 4.50
C SER A 165 -11.48 13.36 5.84
N ALA A 166 -12.16 12.49 6.60
CA ALA A 166 -12.82 12.83 7.85
C ALA A 166 -11.91 12.64 9.07
N SER A 167 -10.87 11.79 9.03
CA SER A 167 -10.10 11.54 10.26
C SER A 167 -8.72 10.90 10.14
N GLN A 168 -8.23 10.47 8.96
CA GLN A 168 -6.98 9.66 8.93
C GLN A 168 -5.89 10.11 7.97
N LEU A 169 -6.18 10.90 6.93
CA LEU A 169 -5.11 11.58 6.19
C LEU A 169 -4.73 12.86 6.95
N THR A 170 -3.66 12.78 7.72
CA THR A 170 -3.20 13.94 8.49
C THR A 170 -2.57 14.98 7.57
N ALA A 171 -2.71 16.27 7.90
CA ALA A 171 -1.94 17.33 7.23
C ALA A 171 -0.44 17.03 7.27
N THR A 172 0.02 16.37 8.34
CA THR A 172 1.38 15.82 8.49
C THR A 172 1.78 14.89 7.37
N ASP A 173 0.95 13.92 6.97
CA ASP A 173 1.25 12.99 5.87
C ASP A 173 1.51 13.73 4.54
N VAL A 174 0.66 14.73 4.25
CA VAL A 174 0.77 15.53 3.03
C VAL A 174 2.02 16.42 3.08
N LEU A 175 2.25 17.10 4.20
CA LEU A 175 3.43 17.95 4.40
C LEU A 175 4.72 17.14 4.29
N LEU A 176 4.79 15.94 4.87
CA LEU A 176 5.94 15.06 4.75
C LEU A 176 6.22 14.66 3.29
N CYS A 177 5.18 14.39 2.51
CA CYS A 177 5.34 14.14 1.07
C CYS A 177 5.92 15.36 0.35
N ILE A 178 5.37 16.55 0.61
CA ILE A 178 5.86 17.82 0.04
C ILE A 178 7.31 18.06 0.43
N PHE A 179 7.66 17.89 1.71
CA PHE A 179 9.02 18.09 2.20
C PHE A 179 10.00 17.14 1.51
N LYS A 180 9.67 15.85 1.41
CA LYS A 180 10.47 14.87 0.66
C LYS A 180 10.67 15.27 -0.81
N MET A 181 9.67 15.89 -1.46
CA MET A 181 9.80 16.39 -2.83
C MET A 181 10.71 17.61 -2.95
N LYS A 182 10.83 18.42 -1.88
CA LYS A 182 11.66 19.63 -1.85
C LYS A 182 13.11 19.37 -1.46
N LEU A 183 13.44 18.20 -0.91
CA LEU A 183 14.80 17.86 -0.51
C LEU A 183 15.71 17.47 -1.70
N PRO A 184 16.98 17.91 -1.71
CA PRO A 184 17.99 17.37 -2.61
C PRO A 184 18.11 15.85 -2.46
N HIS A 185 18.39 15.15 -3.57
CA HIS A 185 18.44 13.68 -3.60
C HIS A 185 19.33 13.07 -2.49
N ILE A 186 20.50 13.68 -2.23
CA ILE A 186 21.44 13.22 -1.20
C ILE A 186 20.83 13.28 0.20
N ILE A 187 20.18 14.40 0.53
CA ILE A 187 19.55 14.61 1.85
C ILE A 187 18.31 13.71 1.99
N ARG A 188 17.50 13.61 0.93
CA ARG A 188 16.35 12.69 0.91
C ARG A 188 16.77 11.25 1.12
N LYS A 189 17.87 10.79 0.52
CA LYS A 189 18.39 9.43 0.73
C LYS A 189 18.76 9.19 2.20
N LYS A 190 19.40 10.15 2.86
CA LYS A 190 19.74 10.07 4.30
C LYS A 190 18.47 10.01 5.16
N TRP A 191 17.48 10.85 4.84
CA TRP A 191 16.17 10.84 5.51
C TRP A 191 15.47 9.48 5.42
N GLU A 192 15.31 8.93 4.20
CA GLU A 192 14.66 7.62 4.02
C GLU A 192 15.42 6.49 4.72
N THR A 193 16.76 6.58 4.80
CA THR A 193 17.58 5.60 5.53
C THR A 193 17.27 5.64 7.02
N GLN A 194 17.17 6.84 7.61
CA GLN A 194 16.83 7.00 9.02
C GLN A 194 15.41 6.52 9.33
N LEU A 195 14.45 6.77 8.43
CA LEU A 195 13.08 6.28 8.58
C LEU A 195 12.98 4.75 8.61
N LEU A 196 13.80 4.06 7.82
CA LEU A 196 13.84 2.60 7.82
C LEU A 196 14.41 2.03 9.13
N ILE A 197 15.27 2.76 9.82
CA ILE A 197 15.90 2.33 11.09
C ILE A 197 14.99 2.65 12.28
N ASN A 198 14.45 3.87 12.33
CA ASN A 198 13.77 4.37 13.52
C ASN A 198 12.25 4.13 13.48
N GLY A 199 11.66 3.94 12.29
CA GLY A 199 10.22 3.66 12.09
C GLY A 199 9.26 4.80 12.43
N GLU A 200 9.70 5.83 13.14
CA GLU A 200 8.88 6.97 13.57
C GLU A 200 8.97 8.14 12.58
N VAL A 201 7.80 8.70 12.25
CA VAL A 201 7.69 9.81 11.30
C VAL A 201 6.73 10.86 11.87
N ASN A 202 7.25 12.04 12.18
CA ASN A 202 6.45 13.24 12.44
C ASN A 202 7.18 14.49 11.92
N LEU A 203 6.52 15.65 11.99
CA LEU A 203 7.08 16.91 11.50
C LEU A 203 8.30 17.35 12.33
N ASP A 204 8.27 17.15 13.65
CA ASP A 204 9.35 17.59 14.55
C ASP A 204 10.67 16.86 14.26
N ILE A 205 10.60 15.54 14.08
CA ILE A 205 11.75 14.71 13.67
C ILE A 205 12.28 15.17 12.32
N HIS A 206 11.40 15.56 11.39
CA HIS A 206 11.81 16.08 10.10
C HIS A 206 12.55 17.40 10.20
N PHE A 207 12.03 18.37 10.97
CA PHE A 207 12.70 19.65 11.18
C PHE A 207 14.02 19.49 11.93
N HIS A 208 14.06 18.64 12.96
CA HIS A 208 15.28 18.31 13.68
C HIS A 208 16.33 17.70 12.73
N PHE A 209 15.94 16.76 11.88
CA PHE A 209 16.84 16.17 10.88
C PHE A 209 17.44 17.22 9.94
N LEU A 210 16.63 18.17 9.44
CA LEU A 210 17.14 19.24 8.60
C LEU A 210 18.08 20.17 9.36
N GLN A 211 17.75 20.52 10.60
CA GLN A 211 18.61 21.34 11.45
C GLN A 211 19.97 20.68 11.68
N THR A 212 19.98 19.38 12.02
CA THR A 212 21.22 18.60 12.14
C THR A 212 22.03 18.64 10.85
N HIS A 213 21.38 18.50 9.69
CA HIS A 213 22.09 18.55 8.41
C HIS A 213 22.61 19.94 8.05
N VAL A 214 21.91 21.02 8.41
CA VAL A 214 22.41 22.39 8.27
C VAL A 214 23.69 22.58 9.09
N GLU A 215 23.71 22.14 10.35
CA GLU A 215 24.87 22.24 11.23
C GLU A 215 26.06 21.43 10.72
N VAL A 216 25.81 20.22 10.21
CA VAL A 216 26.84 19.38 9.58
C VAL A 216 27.44 20.07 8.36
N GLU A 217 26.61 20.58 7.45
CA GLU A 217 27.09 21.27 6.25
C GLU A 217 27.85 22.55 6.61
N GLN A 218 27.37 23.34 7.56
CA GLN A 218 28.08 24.52 8.06
C GLN A 218 29.45 24.16 8.67
N SER A 219 29.53 23.06 9.42
CA SER A 219 30.78 22.57 10.01
C SER A 219 31.78 22.09 8.96
N VAL A 220 31.30 21.49 7.87
CA VAL A 220 32.15 21.05 6.75
C VAL A 220 32.61 22.25 5.91
N THR A 221 31.72 23.21 5.66
CA THR A 221 32.01 24.37 4.79
C THR A 221 32.85 25.44 5.51
N GLY A 222 32.67 25.60 6.82
CA GLY A 222 33.43 26.50 7.69
C GLY A 222 34.90 26.13 7.87
N VAL A 223 35.33 24.96 7.37
CA VAL A 223 36.74 24.50 7.38
C VAL A 223 37.40 24.70 6.00
N THR A 224 36.91 25.63 5.18
CA THR A 224 37.64 26.02 3.97
C THR A 224 38.83 26.92 4.35
N LEU A 225 40.04 26.35 4.30
CA LEU A 225 41.35 27.03 4.48
C LEU A 225 41.49 28.36 3.70
N SER A 226 40.68 28.57 2.65
CA SER A 226 40.55 29.83 1.90
C SER A 226 40.20 31.03 2.80
N ASP A 227 39.30 30.85 3.76
CA ASP A 227 38.80 31.98 4.56
C ASP A 227 39.72 32.29 5.75
N ALA A 228 40.53 31.31 6.18
CA ALA A 228 41.60 31.52 7.15
C ALA A 228 42.72 32.44 6.60
N TRP A 229 43.07 32.33 5.32
CA TRP A 229 44.14 33.16 4.71
C TRP A 229 43.70 34.61 4.47
N LYS A 230 42.41 34.83 4.16
CA LYS A 230 41.85 36.19 4.02
C LYS A 230 41.85 36.94 5.35
N THR A 231 41.59 36.24 6.45
CA THR A 231 41.51 36.83 7.79
C THR A 231 42.89 37.26 8.33
N VAL A 232 43.97 36.56 7.95
CA VAL A 232 45.33 36.91 8.40
C VAL A 232 45.90 38.16 7.70
N ASN A 233 45.49 38.42 6.45
CA ASN A 233 46.03 39.54 5.66
C ASN A 233 45.39 40.89 5.99
N PHE A 234 44.18 40.91 6.57
CA PHE A 234 43.49 42.16 6.90
C PHE A 234 43.95 42.78 8.24
N THR A 235 44.51 41.97 9.15
CA THR A 235 44.85 42.41 10.51
C THR A 235 46.21 43.09 10.63
N ARG A 236 46.99 43.20 9.55
CA ARG A 236 48.36 43.75 9.60
C ARG A 236 48.50 45.26 9.35
N HIS A 237 47.43 45.96 8.95
CA HIS A 237 47.50 47.40 8.65
C HIS A 237 46.37 48.23 9.30
N ARG A 238 46.41 48.41 10.62
CA ARG A 238 45.80 49.59 11.26
C ARG A 238 46.48 49.92 12.59
N LYS A 239 47.55 50.73 12.55
CA LYS A 239 48.08 51.40 13.75
C LYS A 239 47.25 52.66 14.05
N LEU A 240 47.00 52.85 15.34
CA LEU A 240 46.17 53.85 16.01
C LEU A 240 46.76 55.27 15.97
N ILE A 241 45.91 56.29 15.97
CA ILE A 241 46.21 57.63 16.51
C ILE A 241 45.07 57.99 17.49
N PRO A 242 45.32 58.37 18.75
CA PRO A 242 44.29 58.87 19.67
C PRO A 242 44.18 60.40 19.62
N THR A 243 42.95 60.92 19.58
CA THR A 243 42.64 62.35 19.75
C THR A 243 42.36 62.68 21.22
N GLU A 244 43.21 63.48 21.86
CA GLU A 244 42.93 64.13 23.14
C GLU A 244 42.02 65.35 22.96
N ARG A 245 41.14 65.55 23.95
CA ARG A 245 40.28 66.74 24.13
C ARG A 245 41.09 67.88 24.73
N LEU A 246 40.80 69.12 24.34
CA LEU A 246 40.92 70.27 25.23
C LEU A 246 39.71 71.20 25.07
N SER A 247 39.15 71.56 26.22
CA SER A 247 38.08 72.55 26.40
C SER A 247 38.63 73.97 26.43
N THR A 248 37.68 74.92 26.32
CA THR A 248 37.56 76.25 26.98
C THR A 248 37.85 77.53 26.16
N THR A 249 36.95 78.51 26.37
CA THR A 249 37.17 79.98 26.38
C THR A 249 37.22 80.68 25.01
N SER A 250 36.66 81.86 24.73
CA SER A 250 35.68 82.79 25.31
C SER A 250 35.66 84.02 24.35
N MET A 251 34.53 84.74 24.30
CA MET A 251 34.32 86.12 23.78
C MET A 251 34.77 86.49 22.35
N LEU A 252 33.81 86.91 21.53
CA LEU A 252 33.35 88.31 21.42
C LEU A 252 31.93 88.35 20.83
#